data_AF-A0A374AQV9-F1
#
_entry.id   AF-A0A374AQV9-F1
#
_cell.length_a   1.000
_cell.length_b   1.000
_cell.length_c   1.000
_cell.angle_alpha   90.00
_cell.angle_beta   90.00
_cell.angle_gamma   90.00
#
_symmetry.space_group_name_H-M   'P 1'
#
loop_
_entity.id
_entity.type
_entity.pdbx_description
1 polymer ?
#
loop_
_entity_poly.entity_id
_entity_poly.type
_entity_poly.pdbx_seq_one_letter_code
_entity_poly.pdbx_strand_id
1 'polypeptide(L)'
;MIPMNSKIKKYQKLIDQRISDGRPCDILHIAKLDTGIESVFLIQDMFPVTEKYIKRPYTISGNHLKLTSEHTAQIVQTKAKKVLGMLKRGVKFTPTQPDVLSMLKKLK
;
A
#
# COMPACT_ATOMS: atom_id res chain seq x y z
N MET A 1 0.26 -3.95 7.15
CA MET A 1 1.40 -3.17 6.61
C MET A 1 1.24 -3.03 5.11
N ILE A 2 1.53 -1.86 4.54
CA ILE A 2 1.49 -1.60 3.09
C ILE A 2 2.93 -1.31 2.64
N PRO A 3 3.49 -2.07 1.68
CA PRO A 3 4.82 -1.78 1.17
C PRO A 3 4.82 -0.50 0.32
N MET A 4 5.96 0.20 0.34
CA MET A 4 6.19 1.40 -0.47
C MET A 4 7.21 1.13 -1.59
N ASN A 5 7.11 1.88 -2.69
CA ASN A 5 8.07 1.83 -3.80
C ASN A 5 8.39 3.23 -4.33
N SER A 6 9.60 3.44 -4.84
CA SER A 6 10.06 4.71 -5.41
C SER A 6 9.92 4.83 -6.93
N LYS A 7 9.54 3.75 -7.65
CA LYS A 7 9.47 3.74 -9.12
C LYS A 7 8.22 4.46 -9.66
N ILE A 8 8.09 5.77 -9.42
CA ILE A 8 6.90 6.58 -9.75
C ILE A 8 6.44 6.37 -11.20
N LYS A 9 7.32 6.58 -12.18
CA LYS A 9 6.98 6.45 -13.62
C LYS A 9 6.33 5.10 -13.97
N LYS A 10 6.82 4.01 -13.38
CA LYS A 10 6.29 2.66 -13.61
C LYS A 10 4.84 2.56 -13.12
N TYR A 11 4.60 2.98 -11.88
CA TYR A 11 3.29 2.80 -11.25
C TYR A 11 2.27 3.85 -11.70
N GLN A 12 2.71 5.06 -12.07
CA GLN A 12 1.86 6.07 -12.68
C GLN A 12 1.24 5.51 -13.98
N LYS A 13 2.04 4.90 -14.86
CA LYS A 13 1.54 4.25 -16.08
C LYS A 13 0.46 3.19 -15.80
N LEU A 14 0.60 2.42 -14.71
CA LEU A 14 -0.39 1.40 -14.33
C LEU A 14 -1.69 2.02 -13.78
N ILE A 15 -1.57 3.13 -13.05
CA ILE A 15 -2.71 3.90 -12.54
C ILE A 15 -3.46 4.52 -13.73
N ASP A 16 -2.73 5.19 -14.62
CA ASP A 16 -3.28 5.87 -15.81
C ASP A 16 -4.02 4.88 -16.71
N GLN A 17 -3.45 3.70 -16.96
CA GLN A 17 -4.10 2.66 -17.75
C GLN A 17 -5.45 2.24 -17.14
N ARG A 18 -5.54 2.09 -15.82
CA ARG A 18 -6.82 1.74 -15.19
C ARG A 18 -7.85 2.86 -15.31
N ILE A 19 -7.41 4.10 -15.14
CA ILE A 19 -8.27 5.27 -15.27
C ILE A 19 -8.77 5.41 -16.71
N SER A 20 -7.92 5.21 -17.71
CA SER A 20 -8.32 5.22 -19.13
C SER A 20 -9.31 4.12 -19.47
N ASP A 21 -9.22 2.98 -18.80
CA ASP A 21 -10.19 1.87 -18.92
C ASP A 21 -11.51 2.15 -18.16
N GLY A 22 -11.70 3.35 -17.63
CA GLY A 22 -12.89 3.76 -16.87
C GLY A 22 -12.97 3.15 -15.46
N ARG A 23 -11.85 2.64 -14.92
CA ARG A 23 -11.82 1.95 -13.62
C ARG A 23 -11.07 2.78 -12.57
N PRO A 24 -11.62 2.96 -11.37
CA PRO A 24 -10.87 3.58 -10.27
C PRO A 24 -9.67 2.70 -9.87
N CYS A 25 -8.59 3.33 -9.43
CA CYS A 25 -7.39 2.63 -8.97
C CYS A 25 -7.26 2.64 -7.44
N ASP A 26 -7.71 1.57 -6.81
CA ASP A 26 -7.61 1.36 -5.35
C ASP A 26 -6.36 0.57 -4.92
N ILE A 27 -5.73 -0.13 -5.86
CA ILE A 27 -4.59 -1.04 -5.59
C ILE A 27 -3.26 -0.31 -5.41
N LEU A 28 -3.18 0.93 -5.88
CA LEU A 28 -1.98 1.76 -5.92
C LEU A 28 -2.37 3.18 -5.54
N HIS A 29 -1.49 3.88 -4.85
CA HIS A 29 -1.64 5.30 -4.58
C HIS A 29 -0.28 5.98 -4.55
N ILE A 30 -0.12 7.03 -5.32
CA ILE A 30 1.08 7.87 -5.30
C ILE A 30 0.77 9.06 -4.40
N ALA A 31 1.66 9.33 -3.45
CA ALA A 31 1.59 10.52 -2.64
C ALA A 31 2.99 11.06 -2.34
N LYS A 32 3.07 12.38 -2.16
CA LYS A 32 4.27 13.05 -1.68
C LYS A 32 4.32 12.94 -0.16
N LEU A 33 5.41 12.39 0.36
CA LEU A 33 5.65 12.26 1.80
C LEU A 33 6.14 13.60 2.37
N ASP A 34 6.15 13.71 3.69
CA ASP A 34 6.59 14.91 4.42
C ASP A 34 8.03 15.32 4.12
N THR A 35 8.84 14.38 3.62
CA THR A 35 10.21 14.61 3.15
C THR A 35 10.28 15.30 1.78
N GLY A 36 9.14 15.54 1.15
CA GLY A 36 9.02 16.02 -0.22
C GLY A 36 9.22 14.95 -1.29
N ILE A 37 9.49 13.70 -0.90
CA ILE A 37 9.72 12.59 -1.84
C ILE A 37 8.40 11.93 -2.18
N GLU A 38 8.10 11.77 -3.47
CA GLU A 38 6.98 10.98 -3.93
C GLU A 38 7.23 9.48 -3.70
N SER A 39 6.18 8.77 -3.29
CA SER A 39 6.23 7.33 -3.07
C SER A 39 4.93 6.67 -3.47
N VAL A 40 5.04 5.41 -3.87
CA VAL A 40 3.90 4.57 -4.25
C VAL A 40 3.55 3.65 -3.10
N PHE A 41 2.33 3.72 -2.60
CA PHE A 41 1.74 2.73 -1.72
C PHE A 41 1.21 1.55 -2.54
N LEU A 42 1.80 0.38 -2.35
CA LEU A 42 1.42 -0.86 -3.03
C LEU A 42 0.31 -1.57 -2.26
N ILE A 43 -0.91 -1.03 -2.32
CA ILE A 43 -2.05 -1.47 -1.52
C ILE A 43 -2.48 -2.91 -1.87
N GLN A 44 -2.36 -3.31 -3.14
CA GLN A 44 -2.56 -4.70 -3.58
C GLN A 44 -1.66 -5.72 -2.86
N ASP A 45 -0.48 -5.29 -2.40
CA ASP A 45 0.55 -6.13 -1.80
C ASP A 45 0.59 -5.95 -0.27
N MET A 46 -0.49 -5.44 0.33
CA MET A 46 -0.57 -5.29 1.78
C MET A 46 -0.65 -6.66 2.48
N PHE A 47 -0.10 -6.74 3.68
CA PHE A 47 0.00 -7.99 4.45
C PHE A 47 -0.10 -7.73 5.96
N PRO A 48 -0.51 -8.73 6.76
CA PRO A 48 -0.56 -8.62 8.21
C PRO A 48 0.84 -8.72 8.83
N VAL A 49 1.05 -8.10 9.98
CA VAL A 49 2.31 -8.17 10.72
C VAL A 49 2.02 -7.96 12.21
N THR A 50 2.86 -8.52 13.09
CA THR A 50 2.83 -8.27 14.54
C THR A 50 4.11 -7.56 14.98
N GLU A 51 4.12 -6.97 16.17
CA GLU A 51 5.25 -6.19 16.70
C GLU A 51 6.56 -6.98 16.75
N LYS A 52 6.49 -8.31 16.99
CA LYS A 52 7.64 -9.22 16.95
C LYS A 52 8.45 -9.13 15.66
N TYR A 53 7.80 -8.80 14.54
CA TYR A 53 8.44 -8.68 13.23
C TYR A 53 8.83 -7.24 12.86
N ILE A 54 8.61 -6.26 13.75
CA ILE A 54 8.95 -4.86 13.54
C ILE A 54 10.28 -4.55 14.25
N LYS A 55 11.35 -4.37 13.46
CA LYS A 55 12.69 -4.10 14.00
C LYS A 55 12.80 -2.72 14.66
N ARG A 56 12.34 -1.67 13.97
CA ARG A 56 12.42 -0.26 14.39
C ARG A 56 11.63 0.66 13.44
N PRO A 57 11.33 1.90 13.85
CA PRO A 57 10.83 2.94 12.94
C PRO A 57 11.80 3.24 11.78
N TYR A 58 11.22 3.66 10.65
CA TYR A 58 11.98 4.21 9.54
C TYR A 58 12.27 5.69 9.80
N THR A 59 13.51 6.11 9.57
CA THR A 59 13.98 7.45 9.92
C THR A 59 14.70 8.14 8.77
N ILE A 60 14.48 9.44 8.58
CA ILE A 60 15.23 10.30 7.66
C ILE A 60 15.85 11.43 8.47
N SER A 61 17.17 11.60 8.36
CA SER A 61 17.94 12.59 9.13
C SER A 61 17.66 12.50 10.65
N GLY A 62 17.54 11.27 11.18
CA GLY A 62 17.24 11.01 12.60
C GLY A 62 15.76 11.12 13.00
N ASN A 63 14.88 11.66 12.15
CA ASN A 63 13.47 11.84 12.44
C ASN A 63 12.62 10.69 11.92
N HIS A 64 11.62 10.25 12.70
CA HIS A 64 10.67 9.22 12.27
C HIS A 64 9.88 9.70 11.06
N LEU A 65 9.97 8.96 9.95
CA LEU A 65 9.12 9.21 8.80
C LEU A 65 7.70 8.80 9.15
N LYS A 66 6.80 9.78 9.17
CA LYS A 66 5.37 9.58 9.34
C LYS A 66 4.66 10.14 8.13
N LEU A 67 3.43 9.69 7.92
CA LEU A 67 2.50 10.33 7.02
C LEU A 67 1.66 11.28 7.89
N THR A 68 2.05 12.56 7.99
CA THR A 68 1.32 13.53 8.83
C THR A 68 0.06 14.06 8.17
N SER A 69 -0.03 14.01 6.84
CA SER A 69 -1.26 14.35 6.10
C SER A 69 -2.39 13.37 6.45
N GLU A 70 -3.33 13.83 7.28
CA GLU A 70 -4.54 13.08 7.63
C GLU A 70 -5.37 12.74 6.38
N HIS A 71 -5.45 13.66 5.43
CA HIS A 71 -6.17 13.46 4.18
C HIS A 71 -5.58 12.29 3.38
N THR A 72 -4.24 12.26 3.21
CA THR A 72 -3.57 11.16 2.51
C THR A 72 -3.73 9.84 3.27
N ALA A 73 -3.61 9.88 4.60
CA ALA A 73 -3.82 8.70 5.43
C ALA A 73 -5.24 8.12 5.28
N GLN A 74 -6.27 8.98 5.26
CA GLN A 74 -7.66 8.58 5.04
C GLN A 74 -7.88 7.97 3.65
N ILE A 75 -7.28 8.53 2.59
CA ILE A 75 -7.34 7.95 1.25
C ILE A 75 -6.73 6.55 1.23
N VAL A 76 -5.50 6.40 1.75
CA VAL A 76 -4.79 5.12 1.78
C VAL A 76 -5.59 4.10 2.61
N GLN A 77 -6.13 4.50 3.76
CA GLN A 77 -6.91 3.62 4.62
C GLN A 77 -8.21 3.16 3.95
N THR A 78 -8.91 4.06 3.26
CA THR A 78 -10.15 3.75 2.53
C THR A 78 -9.89 2.73 1.41
N LYS A 79 -8.85 2.98 0.60
CA LYS A 79 -8.41 2.06 -0.44
C LYS A 79 -8.01 0.70 0.15
N ALA A 80 -7.24 0.68 1.23
CA ALA A 80 -6.81 -0.55 1.89
C ALA A 80 -7.99 -1.38 2.40
N LYS A 81 -9.01 -0.76 3.01
CA LYS A 81 -10.24 -1.48 3.43
C LYS A 81 -10.94 -2.14 2.24
N LYS A 82 -11.07 -1.44 1.12
CA LYS A 82 -11.67 -1.96 -0.10
C LYS A 82 -10.89 -3.12 -0.70
N VAL A 83 -9.56 -2.96 -0.84
CA VAL A 83 -8.66 -4.01 -1.34
C VAL A 83 -8.70 -5.23 -0.41
N LEU A 84 -8.78 -5.05 0.91
CA LEU A 84 -8.83 -6.17 1.86
C LEU A 84 -10.11 -6.98 1.69
N GLY A 85 -11.24 -6.30 1.48
CA GLY A 85 -12.51 -6.95 1.15
C GLY A 85 -12.40 -7.79 -0.13
N MET A 86 -11.75 -7.26 -1.16
CA MET A 86 -11.51 -7.99 -2.41
C MET A 86 -10.59 -9.21 -2.21
N LEU A 87 -9.49 -9.06 -1.47
CA LEU A 87 -8.56 -10.16 -1.15
C LEU A 87 -9.25 -11.28 -0.38
N LYS A 88 -10.10 -10.95 0.61
CA LYS A 88 -10.88 -11.93 1.38
C LYS A 88 -11.86 -12.74 0.51
N ARG A 89 -12.32 -12.17 -0.61
CA ARG A 89 -13.17 -12.86 -1.60
C ARG A 89 -12.37 -13.62 -2.67
N GLY A 90 -11.04 -13.68 -2.55
CA GLY A 90 -10.19 -14.40 -3.50
C GLY A 90 -9.81 -13.62 -4.76
N VAL A 91 -10.09 -12.31 -4.83
CA VAL A 91 -9.71 -11.50 -6.00
C VAL A 91 -8.17 -11.47 -6.12
N LYS A 92 -7.68 -11.73 -7.34
CA LYS A 92 -6.27 -11.65 -7.71
C LYS A 92 -6.01 -10.43 -8.58
N PHE A 93 -5.13 -9.54 -8.13
CA PHE A 93 -4.65 -8.36 -8.84
C PHE A 93 -3.39 -8.65 -9.65
N THR A 94 -2.57 -9.60 -9.18
CA THR A 94 -1.33 -10.02 -9.83
C THR A 94 -1.19 -11.55 -9.76
N PRO A 95 -0.45 -12.17 -10.70
CA PRO A 95 -0.13 -13.60 -10.63
C PRO A 95 0.70 -13.98 -9.39
N THR A 96 1.50 -13.05 -8.88
CA THR A 96 2.41 -13.24 -7.73
C THR A 96 1.86 -12.67 -6.42
N GLN A 97 0.53 -12.61 -6.29
CA GLN A 97 -0.11 -11.96 -5.16
C GLN A 97 0.18 -12.69 -3.82
N PRO A 98 0.52 -11.97 -2.74
CA PRO A 98 0.72 -12.56 -1.43
C PRO A 98 -0.51 -13.34 -0.93
N ASP A 99 -0.28 -14.46 -0.26
CA ASP A 99 -1.34 -15.19 0.45
C ASP A 99 -1.61 -14.58 1.84
N VAL A 100 -2.31 -13.44 1.81
CA VAL A 100 -2.65 -12.64 2.99
C VAL A 100 -3.46 -13.45 4.01
N LEU A 101 -4.32 -14.37 3.56
CA LEU A 101 -5.17 -15.17 4.45
C LEU A 101 -4.35 -16.24 5.18
N SER A 102 -3.44 -16.92 4.49
CA SER A 102 -2.51 -17.86 5.12
C SER A 102 -1.60 -17.15 6.13
N MET A 103 -1.07 -15.98 5.78
CA MET A 103 -0.28 -15.16 6.71
C MET A 103 -1.09 -14.76 7.96
N LEU A 104 -2.35 -14.31 7.79
CA LEU A 104 -3.24 -13.98 8.90
C LEU A 104 -3.46 -15.17 9.83
N LYS A 105 -3.61 -16.38 9.29
CA LYS A 105 -3.81 -17.60 10.08
C LYS A 105 -2.57 -17.96 10.90
N LYS A 106 -1.36 -17.74 10.37
CA LYS A 106 -0.09 -18.03 11.06
C LYS A 106 0.28 -17.04 12.17
N LEU A 107 -0.34 -15.86 12.17
CA LEU A 107 -0.10 -14.80 13.16
C LEU A 107 -1.10 -14.85 14.32
N LYS A 108 -2.10 -15.74 14.26
CA LYS A 108 -3.00 -16.07 15.37
C LYS A 108 -2.39 -17.19 16.18
#